data_AF-A0A409WII4-F1
#
_entry.id   AF-A0A409WII4-F1
#
_cell.length_a   1.000
_cell.length_b   1.000
_cell.length_c   1.000
_cell.angle_alpha   90.00
_cell.angle_beta   90.00
_cell.angle_gamma   90.00
#
_symmetry.space_group_name_H-M   'P 1'
#
loop_
_entity.id
_entity.type
_entity.pdbx_description
1 polymer ?
#
loop_
_entity_poly.entity_id
_entity_poly.type
_entity_poly.pdbx_seq_one_letter_code
_entity_poly.pdbx_strand_id
1 'polypeptide(L)'
;MAQLFVGVEPADIHALGPLKANKNFIDEGQHPLGIFQLLAINVPFESPSNALAQNMNRYERSRSMLDEEGLSTVPIACVEVITCSVENGDFAFGIDALVLPMIHQFEKKLDVLSIRESPTGEKCIEKPATAESYMEFVNMLIRSDVANKYHLRKKMHWTEMGVLIAALNGRHCDKKLGEKFLDAWRGKVAREDIYSSIRESGIAAATKLGDRFFAEPFLSRYLELAMIHKFSTLKQKLSLDKPYLARVFIGIEPTESSEFEKLWNSAASYTQRERHRPRGMLQVLSLEVVDQPTSTMVENMPKFTNAKFLINTLGPGNVLAIALVEFVRCSALEGYANCGTIPFTEEVFEMASTLDSLVVPAISGNGRGVSKPLTADACLEFINMSIRMDNENRYRLRKEMDLSEIHMILQAAEMSDTISELEYAEETRKAWRTKVKREDIYSTIRDATPSLED
;
A
#
# COMPACT_ATOMS: atom_id res chain seq x y z
N MET A 1 32.38 23.55 3.80
CA MET A 1 31.26 23.71 4.74
C MET A 1 30.09 22.89 4.23
N ALA A 2 29.36 22.20 5.09
CA ALA A 2 28.12 21.50 4.73
C ALA A 2 27.04 21.79 5.77
N GLN A 3 25.79 21.69 5.36
CA GLN A 3 24.61 21.76 6.22
C GLN A 3 23.91 20.41 6.19
N LEU A 4 23.70 19.83 7.36
CA LEU A 4 23.10 18.54 7.60
C LEU A 4 21.71 18.77 8.19
N PHE A 5 20.67 18.54 7.40
CA PHE A 5 19.30 18.61 7.87
C PHE A 5 18.95 17.28 8.50
N VAL A 6 18.56 17.29 9.77
CA VAL A 6 18.25 16.08 10.52
C VAL A 6 16.89 16.19 11.20
N GLY A 7 16.13 15.10 11.21
CA GLY A 7 14.78 15.05 11.76
C GLY A 7 14.54 13.75 12.53
N VAL A 8 13.35 13.65 13.11
CA VAL A 8 12.89 12.43 13.78
C VAL A 8 11.66 11.94 13.05
N GLU A 9 11.66 10.68 12.64
CA GLU A 9 10.47 9.98 12.12
C GLU A 9 10.06 8.85 13.07
N PRO A 10 8.85 8.27 12.93
CA PRO A 10 8.50 7.06 13.66
C PRO A 10 9.44 5.90 13.33
N ALA A 11 9.94 5.24 14.37
CA ALA A 11 10.77 4.05 14.24
C ALA A 11 9.98 2.86 13.65
N ASP A 12 8.67 2.82 13.89
CA ASP A 12 7.73 1.98 13.16
C ASP A 12 7.19 2.76 11.97
N ILE A 13 7.62 2.37 10.78
CA ILE A 13 7.26 3.05 9.54
C ILE A 13 5.74 3.03 9.27
N HIS A 14 5.01 2.04 9.79
CA HIS A 14 3.56 1.96 9.64
C HIS A 14 2.81 3.05 10.43
N ALA A 15 3.46 3.66 11.43
CA ALA A 15 2.89 4.79 12.17
C ALA A 15 2.82 6.09 11.34
N LEU A 16 3.50 6.16 10.19
CA LEU A 16 3.45 7.33 9.30
C LEU A 16 2.08 7.55 8.67
N GLY A 17 1.36 6.49 8.29
CA GLY A 17 0.01 6.57 7.71
C GLY A 17 -0.98 7.26 8.66
N PRO A 18 -1.14 6.76 9.90
CA PRO A 18 -1.95 7.41 10.93
C PRO A 18 -1.56 8.86 11.23
N LEU A 19 -0.24 9.16 11.31
CA LEU A 19 0.25 10.53 11.52
C LEU A 19 -0.16 11.46 10.37
N LYS A 20 -0.06 11.00 9.13
CA LYS A 20 -0.49 11.78 7.95
C LYS A 20 -1.99 12.05 7.95
N ALA A 21 -2.79 11.03 8.27
CA ALA A 21 -4.24 11.16 8.33
C ALA A 21 -4.74 12.06 9.48
N ASN A 22 -3.84 12.50 10.36
CA ASN A 22 -4.14 13.31 11.54
C ASN A 22 -5.21 12.68 12.46
N LYS A 23 -5.39 11.35 12.38
CA LYS A 23 -6.41 10.60 13.13
C LYS A 23 -5.82 10.07 14.44
N ASN A 24 -6.48 10.38 15.55
CA ASN A 24 -6.42 9.75 16.88
C ASN A 24 -5.07 9.66 17.62
N PHE A 25 -3.91 9.94 17.02
CA PHE A 25 -2.64 9.97 17.76
C PHE A 25 -2.58 11.13 18.77
N ILE A 26 -3.26 12.23 18.45
CA ILE A 26 -3.22 13.51 19.19
C ILE A 26 -3.93 13.41 20.55
N ASP A 27 -4.96 12.58 20.67
CA ASP A 27 -5.85 12.61 21.85
C ASP A 27 -5.43 11.64 22.97
N GLU A 28 -4.59 10.63 22.69
CA GLU A 28 -4.29 9.55 23.65
C GLU A 28 -2.93 9.67 24.35
N GLY A 29 -2.14 10.73 24.11
CA GLY A 29 -0.82 10.91 24.73
C GLY A 29 0.22 9.83 24.36
N GLN A 30 -0.10 9.00 23.36
CA GLN A 30 0.79 7.97 22.84
C GLN A 30 1.72 8.59 21.80
N HIS A 31 2.88 9.04 22.25
CA HIS A 31 3.93 9.44 21.33
C HIS A 31 4.65 8.19 20.80
N PRO A 32 4.78 8.02 19.47
CA PRO A 32 5.52 6.91 18.91
C PRO A 32 6.99 7.00 19.33
N LEU A 33 7.65 5.83 19.37
CA LEU A 33 9.09 5.78 19.38
C LEU A 33 9.56 6.35 18.03
N GLY A 34 10.34 7.42 18.08
CA GLY A 34 10.98 8.04 16.95
C GLY A 34 12.40 7.52 16.75
N ILE A 35 12.90 7.74 15.56
CA ILE A 35 14.27 7.47 15.15
C ILE A 35 14.82 8.69 14.43
N PHE A 36 16.04 9.06 14.78
CA PHE A 36 16.79 10.11 14.11
C PHE A 36 17.03 9.74 12.65
N GLN A 37 16.95 10.72 11.76
CA GLN A 37 17.11 10.52 10.34
C GLN A 37 17.84 11.68 9.70
N LEU A 38 18.66 11.35 8.71
CA LEU A 38 19.28 12.30 7.82
C LEU A 38 18.31 12.69 6.71
N LEU A 39 17.97 13.98 6.62
CA LEU A 39 16.98 14.50 5.67
C LEU A 39 17.64 15.01 4.39
N ALA A 40 18.71 15.80 4.50
CA ALA A 40 19.44 16.32 3.36
C ALA A 40 20.85 16.75 3.76
N ILE A 41 21.76 16.78 2.78
CA ILE A 41 23.05 17.44 2.87
C ILE A 41 23.04 18.57 1.83
N ASN A 42 23.37 19.78 2.26
CA ASN A 42 23.53 20.93 1.39
C ASN A 42 24.94 21.50 1.53
N VAL A 43 25.61 21.80 0.42
CA VAL A 43 26.91 22.46 0.40
C VAL A 43 26.68 23.88 -0.12
N PRO A 44 26.52 24.88 0.77
CA PRO A 44 26.23 26.24 0.34
C PRO A 44 27.41 26.83 -0.45
N PHE A 45 27.08 27.56 -1.52
CA PHE A 45 28.05 28.35 -2.31
C PHE A 45 28.31 29.74 -1.73
N GLU A 46 27.45 30.21 -0.82
CA GLU A 46 27.56 31.53 -0.19
C GLU A 46 28.41 31.50 1.09
N SER A 47 28.81 32.69 1.54
CA SER A 47 29.62 32.91 2.74
C SER A 47 29.09 32.20 3.99
N PRO A 48 29.98 31.82 4.93
CA PRO A 48 29.62 31.18 6.19
C PRO A 48 28.45 31.85 6.92
N SER A 49 27.59 31.05 7.54
CA SER A 49 26.61 31.58 8.48
C SER A 49 27.31 32.17 9.73
N ASN A 50 26.60 33.04 10.46
CA ASN A 50 27.09 33.55 11.75
C ASN A 50 27.37 32.42 12.77
N ALA A 51 26.67 31.28 12.66
CA ALA A 51 26.91 30.13 13.52
C ALA A 51 28.28 29.49 13.23
N LEU A 52 28.74 29.49 11.98
CA LEU A 52 30.08 29.00 11.65
C LEU A 52 31.17 29.92 12.21
N ALA A 53 30.97 31.24 12.13
CA ALA A 53 31.93 32.21 12.68
C ALA A 53 32.17 31.96 14.19
N GLN A 54 31.11 31.64 14.93
CA GLN A 54 31.21 31.30 16.36
C GLN A 54 31.92 29.97 16.64
N ASN A 55 32.04 29.10 15.63
CA ASN A 55 32.65 27.77 15.75
C ASN A 55 34.03 27.67 15.11
N MET A 56 34.59 28.78 14.60
CA MET A 56 35.96 28.80 14.05
C MET A 56 37.01 28.37 15.07
N ASN A 57 36.82 28.68 16.35
CA ASN A 57 37.72 28.21 17.42
C ASN A 57 37.75 26.67 17.52
N ARG A 58 36.62 25.98 17.26
CA ARG A 58 36.58 24.51 17.23
C ARG A 58 37.32 23.96 16.01
N TYR A 59 37.21 24.65 14.87
CA TYR A 59 37.93 24.30 13.66
C TYR A 59 39.44 24.42 13.86
N GLU A 60 39.90 25.57 14.35
CA GLU A 60 41.33 25.83 14.62
C GLU A 60 41.90 24.83 15.62
N ARG A 61 41.16 24.50 16.70
CA ARG A 61 41.57 23.48 17.66
C ARG A 61 41.71 22.11 17.00
N SER A 62 40.72 21.69 16.21
CA SER A 62 40.76 20.39 15.52
C SER A 62 41.90 20.33 14.50
N ARG A 63 42.18 21.45 13.81
CA ARG A 63 43.31 21.59 12.90
C ARG A 63 44.64 21.44 13.63
N SER A 64 44.82 22.16 14.75
CA SER A 64 46.01 22.06 15.60
C SER A 64 46.26 20.62 16.06
N MET A 65 45.22 19.92 16.52
CA MET A 65 45.33 18.52 16.96
C MET A 65 45.78 17.59 15.83
N LEU A 66 45.20 17.74 14.64
CA LEU A 66 45.63 16.94 13.48
C LEU A 66 47.06 17.29 13.02
N ASP A 67 47.49 18.54 13.18
CA ASP A 67 48.85 18.97 12.83
C ASP A 67 49.88 18.39 13.80
N GLU A 68 49.57 18.34 15.10
CA GLU A 68 50.38 17.69 16.15
C GLU A 68 50.56 16.19 15.88
N GLU A 69 49.56 15.52 15.33
CA GLU A 69 49.60 14.11 14.93
C GLU A 69 50.22 13.86 13.53
N GLY A 70 50.75 14.91 12.88
CA GLY A 70 51.34 14.80 11.55
C GLY A 70 50.33 14.59 10.41
N LEU A 71 49.04 14.82 10.66
CA LEU A 71 47.92 14.69 9.73
C LEU A 71 47.50 16.05 9.14
N SER A 72 48.46 16.94 8.91
CA SER A 72 48.24 18.32 8.42
C SER A 72 47.54 18.39 7.07
N THR A 73 47.67 17.34 6.25
CA THR A 73 47.07 17.25 4.92
C THR A 73 45.63 16.71 4.92
N VAL A 74 45.11 16.22 6.05
CA VAL A 74 43.73 15.70 6.12
C VAL A 74 42.75 16.87 6.03
N PRO A 75 41.87 16.91 5.01
CA PRO A 75 40.88 17.98 4.90
C PRO A 75 39.91 17.93 6.08
N ILE A 76 39.43 19.09 6.53
CA ILE A 76 38.45 19.21 7.62
C ILE A 76 37.17 19.83 7.06
N ALA A 77 36.04 19.20 7.31
CA ALA A 77 34.73 19.75 7.02
C ALA A 77 34.12 20.37 8.28
N CYS A 78 33.68 21.61 8.19
CA CYS A 78 32.69 22.15 9.12
C CYS A 78 31.29 21.77 8.65
N VAL A 79 30.54 21.11 9.52
CA VAL A 79 29.18 20.63 9.26
C VAL A 79 28.22 21.28 10.25
N GLU A 80 27.29 22.08 9.75
CA GLU A 80 26.17 22.60 10.54
C GLU A 80 25.08 21.54 10.62
N VAL A 81 24.73 21.07 11.81
CA VAL A 81 23.61 20.16 12.04
C VAL A 81 22.39 21.00 12.37
N ILE A 82 21.39 20.92 11.49
CA ILE A 82 20.16 21.72 11.56
C ILE A 82 19.02 20.78 11.97
N THR A 83 18.43 21.06 13.13
CA THR A 83 17.20 20.43 13.63
C THR A 83 16.04 21.42 13.57
N CYS A 84 14.82 20.93 13.44
CA CYS A 84 13.62 21.77 13.46
C CYS A 84 12.53 21.18 14.34
N SER A 85 11.76 22.05 14.98
CA SER A 85 10.60 21.75 15.81
C SER A 85 9.48 22.76 15.50
N VAL A 86 8.21 22.39 15.73
CA VAL A 86 7.06 23.31 15.68
C VAL A 86 6.62 23.65 17.10
N GLU A 87 6.75 24.91 17.51
CA GLU A 87 6.33 25.42 18.84
C GLU A 87 5.28 26.51 18.65
N ASN A 88 4.11 26.36 19.26
CA ASN A 88 2.99 27.31 19.14
C ASN A 88 2.56 27.62 17.69
N GLY A 89 2.78 26.68 16.76
CA GLY A 89 2.48 26.85 15.34
C GLY A 89 3.64 27.44 14.51
N ASP A 90 4.71 27.89 15.17
CA ASP A 90 5.90 28.45 14.51
C ASP A 90 7.04 27.45 14.46
N PHE A 91 7.83 27.52 13.38
CA PHE A 91 9.06 26.73 13.27
C PHE A 91 10.20 27.35 14.10
N ALA A 92 10.78 26.53 14.97
CA ALA A 92 11.99 26.79 15.73
C ALA A 92 13.14 25.89 15.24
N PHE A 93 14.38 26.39 15.31
CA PHE A 93 15.56 25.74 14.75
C PHE A 93 16.67 25.62 15.78
N GLY A 94 17.29 24.44 15.82
CA GLY A 94 18.57 24.23 16.49
C GLY A 94 19.67 24.13 15.43
N ILE A 95 20.78 24.84 15.63
CA ILE A 95 21.97 24.76 14.78
C ILE A 95 23.15 24.46 15.69
N ASP A 96 23.77 23.30 15.49
CA ASP A 96 25.06 22.96 16.08
C ASP A 96 26.11 22.87 14.97
N ALA A 97 27.39 23.01 15.31
CA ALA A 97 28.48 22.88 14.35
C ALA A 97 29.47 21.81 14.81
N LEU A 98 29.72 20.87 13.91
CA LEU A 98 30.68 19.80 14.04
C LEU A 98 31.86 20.06 13.11
N VAL A 99 33.03 19.63 13.55
CA VAL A 99 34.26 19.68 12.77
C VAL A 99 34.69 18.24 12.55
N LEU A 100 34.71 17.80 11.29
CA LEU A 100 34.94 16.41 10.94
C LEU A 100 36.18 16.29 10.05
N PRO A 101 37.17 15.45 10.42
CA PRO A 101 38.22 15.08 9.48
C PRO A 101 37.59 14.30 8.32
N MET A 102 37.93 14.69 7.10
CA MET A 102 37.48 14.02 5.89
C MET A 102 38.50 12.96 5.49
N ILE A 103 38.03 11.74 5.27
CA ILE A 103 38.86 10.66 4.74
C ILE A 103 39.16 10.99 3.28
N HIS A 104 40.43 11.35 2.98
CA HIS A 104 40.86 11.80 1.66
C HIS A 104 41.09 10.65 0.65
N GLN A 105 41.10 9.40 1.12
CA GLN A 105 41.44 8.23 0.29
C GLN A 105 40.21 7.36 0.00
N PHE A 106 39.47 7.73 -1.05
CA PHE A 106 38.73 6.73 -1.81
C PHE A 106 39.50 6.49 -3.10
N GLU A 107 40.43 5.54 -3.10
CA GLU A 107 41.24 5.17 -4.28
C GLU A 107 40.38 4.64 -5.44
N LYS A 108 39.13 4.26 -5.16
CA LYS A 108 38.15 3.86 -6.16
C LYS A 108 36.87 4.66 -5.98
N LYS A 109 36.48 5.36 -7.04
CA LYS A 109 35.12 5.87 -7.18
C LYS A 109 34.19 4.66 -7.17
N LEU A 110 33.34 4.56 -6.16
CA LEU A 110 32.23 3.61 -6.21
C LEU A 110 31.25 4.16 -7.24
N ASP A 111 30.90 3.36 -8.25
CA ASP A 111 29.87 3.71 -9.22
C ASP A 111 28.48 3.28 -8.73
N VAL A 112 28.44 2.23 -7.91
CA VAL A 112 27.22 1.61 -7.39
C VAL A 112 27.35 1.38 -5.89
N LEU A 113 26.25 1.61 -5.18
CA LEU A 113 26.07 1.39 -3.75
C LEU A 113 24.97 0.34 -3.54
N SER A 114 25.30 -0.71 -2.80
CA SER A 114 24.36 -1.77 -2.42
C SER A 114 23.68 -1.40 -1.11
N ILE A 115 22.36 -1.18 -1.14
CA ILE A 115 21.56 -0.77 0.02
C ILE A 115 20.54 -1.86 0.32
N ARG A 116 20.41 -2.29 1.58
CA ARG A 116 19.39 -3.29 1.95
C ARG A 116 17.98 -2.72 1.76
N GLU A 117 17.09 -3.52 1.19
CA GLU A 117 15.67 -3.15 0.97
C GLU A 117 14.90 -2.97 2.29
N SER A 118 15.31 -3.68 3.35
CA SER A 118 14.78 -3.50 4.70
C SER A 118 15.85 -3.79 5.76
N PRO A 119 15.69 -3.31 7.01
CA PRO A 119 16.67 -3.54 8.07
C PRO A 119 16.94 -5.03 8.36
N THR A 120 15.94 -5.88 8.12
CA THR A 120 15.99 -7.34 8.35
C THR A 120 16.11 -8.13 7.05
N GLY A 121 16.04 -7.49 5.89
CA GLY A 121 16.03 -8.16 4.58
C GLY A 121 17.42 -8.60 4.12
N GLU A 122 17.46 -9.73 3.44
CA GLU A 122 18.67 -10.24 2.76
C GLU A 122 18.87 -9.61 1.38
N LYS A 123 17.81 -9.05 0.79
CA LYS A 123 17.84 -8.44 -0.53
C LYS A 123 18.44 -7.04 -0.47
N CYS A 124 19.41 -6.79 -1.35
CA CYS A 124 19.96 -5.47 -1.59
C CYS A 124 19.45 -4.88 -2.91
N ILE A 125 19.39 -3.57 -2.96
CA ILE A 125 19.10 -2.74 -4.11
C ILE A 125 20.40 -2.04 -4.48
N GLU A 126 20.81 -2.20 -5.74
CA GLU A 126 21.95 -1.50 -6.30
C GLU A 126 21.51 -0.11 -6.79
N LYS A 127 22.09 0.96 -6.22
CA LYS A 127 21.81 2.35 -6.62
C LYS A 127 23.08 3.04 -7.11
N PRO A 128 23.01 4.01 -8.05
CA PRO A 128 24.17 4.84 -8.38
C PRO A 128 24.72 5.52 -7.12
N ALA A 129 26.03 5.61 -6.99
CA ALA A 129 26.69 6.18 -5.81
C ALA A 129 26.61 7.72 -5.78
N THR A 130 25.41 8.26 -5.62
CA THR A 130 25.14 9.69 -5.42
C THR A 130 25.06 10.04 -3.94
N ALA A 131 25.09 11.33 -3.61
CA ALA A 131 24.94 11.79 -2.23
C ALA A 131 23.62 11.30 -1.61
N GLU A 132 22.55 11.27 -2.39
CA GLU A 132 21.23 10.76 -2.00
C GLU A 132 21.26 9.28 -1.63
N SER A 133 21.91 8.44 -2.44
CA SER A 133 22.07 7.01 -2.15
C SER A 133 22.87 6.78 -0.87
N TYR A 134 23.94 7.56 -0.63
CA TYR A 134 24.69 7.48 0.63
C TYR A 134 23.84 7.91 1.84
N MET A 135 23.00 8.94 1.71
CA MET A 135 22.09 9.34 2.78
C MET A 135 21.07 8.25 3.11
N GLU A 136 20.51 7.60 2.08
CA GLU A 136 19.60 6.47 2.25
C GLU A 136 20.30 5.28 2.93
N PHE A 137 21.53 4.96 2.51
CA PHE A 137 22.34 3.92 3.16
C PHE A 137 22.58 4.22 4.64
N VAL A 138 22.94 5.46 4.98
CA VAL A 138 23.11 5.88 6.39
C VAL A 138 21.79 5.72 7.16
N ASN A 139 20.67 6.17 6.58
CA ASN A 139 19.36 6.01 7.22
C ASN A 139 18.98 4.54 7.42
N MET A 140 19.35 3.65 6.50
CA MET A 140 19.16 2.20 6.65
C MET A 140 20.01 1.61 7.77
N LEU A 141 21.25 2.06 7.93
CA LEU A 141 22.09 1.66 9.07
C LEU A 141 21.49 2.14 10.40
N ILE A 142 20.99 3.38 10.44
CA ILE A 142 20.31 3.93 11.61
C ILE A 142 19.09 3.06 11.97
N ARG A 143 18.24 2.72 10.99
CA ARG A 143 17.07 1.86 11.21
C ARG A 143 17.43 0.46 11.68
N SER A 144 18.56 -0.07 11.23
CA SER A 144 19.07 -1.38 11.62
C SER A 144 19.55 -1.44 13.08
N ASP A 145 19.79 -0.29 13.74
CA ASP A 145 20.09 -0.22 15.17
C ASP A 145 18.82 -0.36 16.03
N VAL A 146 18.20 -1.54 15.98
CA VAL A 146 17.01 -1.88 16.77
C VAL A 146 17.31 -1.89 18.28
N ALA A 147 18.54 -2.27 18.66
CA ALA A 147 18.99 -2.29 20.04
C ALA A 147 19.30 -0.88 20.60
N ASN A 148 19.18 0.17 19.78
CA ASN A 148 19.45 1.56 20.15
C ASN A 148 20.85 1.78 20.75
N LYS A 149 21.87 1.08 20.23
CA LYS A 149 23.26 1.19 20.69
C LYS A 149 23.83 2.59 20.53
N TYR A 150 23.38 3.32 19.50
CA TYR A 150 23.81 4.68 19.22
C TYR A 150 22.89 5.75 19.81
N HIS A 151 21.87 5.36 20.59
CA HIS A 151 20.88 6.28 21.19
C HIS A 151 20.15 7.18 20.17
N LEU A 152 19.95 6.66 18.95
CA LEU A 152 19.26 7.36 17.85
C LEU A 152 17.74 7.20 17.91
N ARG A 153 17.23 6.34 18.78
CA ARG A 153 15.79 6.18 19.03
C ARG A 153 15.39 6.90 20.32
N LYS A 154 14.32 7.69 20.24
CA LYS A 154 13.75 8.43 21.38
C LYS A 154 12.25 8.58 21.22
N LYS A 155 11.52 8.83 22.30
CA LYS A 155 10.10 9.18 22.22
C LYS A 155 9.94 10.48 21.42
N MET A 156 9.09 10.49 20.38
CA MET A 156 8.89 11.69 19.57
C MET A 156 8.13 12.75 20.35
N HIS A 157 8.59 13.99 20.33
CA HIS A 157 7.82 15.11 20.89
C HIS A 157 6.77 15.61 19.89
N TRP A 158 5.73 16.29 20.41
CA TRP A 158 4.68 16.92 19.58
C TRP A 158 5.26 17.88 18.55
N THR A 159 6.28 18.63 18.97
CA THR A 159 6.95 19.62 18.14
C THR A 159 7.67 18.97 16.95
N GLU A 160 8.18 17.75 17.10
CA GLU A 160 8.85 16.97 16.04
C GLU A 160 7.84 16.34 15.09
N MET A 161 6.77 15.74 15.64
CA MET A 161 5.66 15.20 14.85
C MET A 161 5.00 16.30 14.00
N GLY A 162 4.86 17.51 14.56
CA GLY A 162 4.30 18.66 13.84
C GLY A 162 5.09 19.02 12.58
N VAL A 163 6.43 18.98 12.63
CA VAL A 163 7.28 19.23 11.44
C VAL A 163 7.05 18.16 10.38
N LEU A 164 7.06 16.89 10.78
CA LEU A 164 6.86 15.77 9.87
C LEU A 164 5.48 15.80 9.21
N ILE A 165 4.42 16.05 9.99
CA ILE A 165 3.04 16.20 9.50
C ILE A 165 2.94 17.38 8.53
N ALA A 166 3.56 18.53 8.87
CA ALA A 166 3.59 19.69 7.98
C ALA A 166 4.25 19.35 6.64
N ALA A 167 5.37 18.64 6.65
CA ALA A 167 6.06 18.22 5.43
C ALA A 167 5.24 17.22 4.60
N LEU A 168 4.66 16.19 5.23
CA LEU A 168 3.85 15.16 4.57
C LEU A 168 2.55 15.70 3.96
N ASN A 169 2.03 16.80 4.51
CA ASN A 169 0.84 17.49 4.02
C ASN A 169 1.16 18.64 3.05
N GLY A 170 2.42 18.81 2.65
CA GLY A 170 2.80 19.86 1.69
C GLY A 170 2.61 21.28 2.22
N ARG A 171 2.60 21.51 3.54
CA ARG A 171 2.50 22.86 4.11
C ARG A 171 3.76 23.65 3.81
N HIS A 172 3.63 24.94 3.54
CA HIS A 172 4.76 25.85 3.35
C HIS A 172 5.12 26.62 4.63
N CYS A 173 6.38 27.03 4.74
CA CYS A 173 6.89 27.92 5.77
C CYS A 173 7.38 29.23 5.15
N ASP A 174 6.97 30.35 5.73
CA ASP A 174 7.38 31.71 5.36
C ASP A 174 8.88 31.98 5.61
N LYS A 175 9.47 31.31 6.61
CA LYS A 175 10.91 31.37 6.90
C LYS A 175 11.69 30.51 5.90
N LYS A 176 12.65 31.12 5.19
CA LYS A 176 13.54 30.44 4.22
C LYS A 176 14.18 29.15 4.75
N LEU A 177 14.62 29.14 6.02
CA LEU A 177 15.22 27.95 6.64
C LEU A 177 14.18 26.85 6.92
N GLY A 178 12.95 27.23 7.28
CA GLY A 178 11.84 26.31 7.48
C GLY A 178 11.42 25.64 6.19
N GLU A 179 11.28 26.40 5.10
CA GLU A 179 10.93 25.80 3.80
C GLU A 179 12.02 24.83 3.34
N LYS A 180 13.31 25.20 3.48
CA LYS A 180 14.43 24.26 3.20
C LYS A 180 14.35 22.97 4.02
N PHE A 181 13.93 23.06 5.28
CA PHE A 181 13.79 21.90 6.15
C PHE A 181 12.59 21.02 5.74
N LEU A 182 11.47 21.63 5.36
CA LEU A 182 10.30 20.91 4.83
C LEU A 182 10.62 20.27 3.48
N ASP A 183 11.35 20.95 2.59
CA ASP A 183 11.84 20.39 1.33
C ASP A 183 12.80 19.23 1.56
N ALA A 184 13.67 19.30 2.57
CA ALA A 184 14.53 18.19 2.96
C ALA A 184 13.71 16.95 3.37
N TRP A 185 12.62 17.14 4.11
CA TRP A 185 11.67 16.06 4.45
C TRP A 185 10.88 15.53 3.25
N ARG A 186 10.51 16.39 2.30
CA ARG A 186 9.80 15.95 1.08
C ARG A 186 10.74 15.16 0.17
N GLY A 187 11.94 15.68 -0.08
CA GLY A 187 13.01 15.00 -0.83
C GLY A 187 13.41 13.69 -0.16
N LYS A 188 13.52 13.71 1.17
CA LYS A 188 13.14 12.65 2.11
C LYS A 188 12.37 11.43 1.61
N VAL A 189 11.07 11.63 1.70
CA VAL A 189 10.02 10.68 1.42
C VAL A 189 10.01 10.29 -0.05
N ALA A 190 10.38 11.21 -0.95
CA ALA A 190 10.41 10.96 -2.39
C ALA A 190 11.55 10.02 -2.82
N ARG A 191 12.70 10.02 -2.13
CA ARG A 191 13.89 9.25 -2.56
C ARG A 191 13.98 7.85 -1.96
N GLU A 192 13.45 7.62 -0.77
CA GLU A 192 13.63 6.33 -0.08
C GLU A 192 12.49 5.37 -0.40
N ASP A 193 12.85 4.20 -0.92
CA ASP A 193 11.90 3.16 -1.35
C ASP A 193 11.09 2.58 -0.17
N ILE A 194 11.53 2.81 1.05
CA ILE A 194 10.75 2.41 2.23
C ILE A 194 9.41 3.15 2.29
N TYR A 195 9.28 4.36 1.74
CA TYR A 195 7.99 5.09 1.77
C TYR A 195 7.07 4.72 0.62
N SER A 196 7.58 4.28 -0.52
CA SER A 196 6.73 3.66 -1.55
C SER A 196 6.06 2.42 -0.95
N SER A 197 6.79 1.62 -0.18
CA SER A 197 6.25 0.44 0.52
C SER A 197 5.11 0.73 1.52
N ILE A 198 5.03 1.94 2.10
CA ILE A 198 3.96 2.35 3.04
C ILE A 198 2.69 2.76 2.29
N ARG A 199 2.83 3.56 1.22
CA ARG A 199 1.72 3.82 0.27
C ARG A 199 1.22 2.51 -0.34
N GLU A 200 2.12 1.56 -0.50
CA GLU A 200 1.87 0.21 -0.96
C GLU A 200 1.41 -0.76 0.14
N SER A 201 1.42 -0.41 1.43
CA SER A 201 1.14 -1.41 2.48
C SER A 201 -0.32 -1.87 2.47
N GLY A 202 -1.25 -0.99 2.10
CA GLY A 202 -2.63 -1.35 1.78
C GLY A 202 -2.81 -1.78 0.33
N ILE A 203 -2.28 -1.00 -0.62
CA ILE A 203 -2.45 -1.21 -2.07
C ILE A 203 -1.66 -2.41 -2.55
N ALA A 204 -0.35 -2.49 -2.36
CA ALA A 204 0.46 -3.64 -2.75
C ALA A 204 0.11 -4.92 -1.97
N ALA A 205 -0.37 -4.83 -0.72
CA ALA A 205 -0.93 -6.02 -0.08
C ALA A 205 -2.15 -6.53 -0.86
N ALA A 206 -3.05 -5.64 -1.27
CA ALA A 206 -4.20 -6.02 -2.09
C ALA A 206 -3.82 -6.44 -3.52
N THR A 207 -2.90 -5.75 -4.17
CA THR A 207 -2.36 -6.12 -5.48
C THR A 207 -1.74 -7.51 -5.40
N LYS A 208 -0.94 -7.80 -4.37
CA LYS A 208 -0.35 -9.12 -4.14
C LYS A 208 -1.40 -10.20 -3.88
N LEU A 209 -2.49 -9.89 -3.19
CA LEU A 209 -3.61 -10.82 -3.03
C LEU A 209 -4.33 -11.06 -4.35
N GLY A 210 -4.55 -10.02 -5.16
CA GLY A 210 -5.08 -10.12 -6.53
C GLY A 210 -4.17 -10.96 -7.42
N ASP A 211 -2.86 -10.69 -7.44
CA ASP A 211 -1.88 -11.45 -8.22
C ASP A 211 -1.85 -12.92 -7.81
N ARG A 212 -1.95 -13.23 -6.51
CA ARG A 212 -2.06 -14.61 -6.01
C ARG A 212 -3.35 -15.28 -6.44
N PHE A 213 -4.46 -14.55 -6.41
CA PHE A 213 -5.75 -15.05 -6.88
C PHE A 213 -5.67 -15.45 -8.36
N PHE A 214 -5.05 -14.61 -9.20
CA PHE A 214 -4.83 -14.90 -10.62
C PHE A 214 -3.84 -16.03 -10.87
N ALA A 215 -2.79 -16.11 -10.05
CA ALA A 215 -1.77 -17.14 -10.19
C ALA A 215 -2.31 -18.53 -9.82
N GLU A 216 -3.45 -18.62 -9.13
CA GLU A 216 -4.10 -19.88 -8.79
C GLU A 216 -5.01 -20.35 -9.94
N PRO A 217 -4.59 -21.35 -10.75
CA PRO A 217 -5.33 -21.74 -11.96
C PRO A 217 -6.75 -22.21 -11.65
N PHE A 218 -6.94 -22.82 -10.47
CA PHE A 218 -8.25 -23.28 -10.04
C PHE A 218 -9.23 -22.12 -9.85
N LEU A 219 -8.84 -21.06 -9.13
CA LEU A 219 -9.70 -19.91 -8.89
C LEU A 219 -9.91 -19.08 -10.17
N SER A 220 -8.85 -18.87 -10.96
CA SER A 220 -8.92 -18.16 -12.24
C SER A 220 -9.92 -18.80 -13.19
N ARG A 221 -9.94 -20.14 -13.27
CA ARG A 221 -10.84 -20.88 -14.17
C ARG A 221 -12.32 -20.63 -13.88
N TYR A 222 -12.71 -20.58 -12.61
CA TYR A 222 -14.11 -20.27 -12.26
C TYR A 222 -14.45 -18.79 -12.44
N LEU A 223 -13.46 -17.89 -12.32
CA LEU A 223 -13.67 -16.49 -12.66
C LEU A 223 -13.87 -16.31 -14.17
N GLU A 224 -13.12 -17.04 -14.99
CA GLU A 224 -13.31 -17.10 -16.44
C GLU A 224 -14.73 -17.56 -16.82
N LEU A 225 -15.20 -18.64 -16.20
CA LEU A 225 -16.59 -19.10 -16.38
C LEU A 225 -17.60 -18.01 -15.98
N ALA A 226 -17.40 -17.36 -14.83
CA ALA A 226 -18.28 -16.28 -14.39
C ALA A 226 -18.34 -15.13 -15.40
N MET A 227 -17.20 -14.75 -15.96
CA MET A 227 -17.11 -13.71 -17.00
C MET A 227 -17.78 -14.13 -18.31
N ILE A 228 -17.57 -15.36 -18.79
CA ILE A 228 -18.24 -15.87 -20.00
C ILE A 228 -19.75 -15.80 -19.83
N HIS A 229 -20.28 -16.24 -18.68
CA HIS A 229 -21.71 -16.13 -18.40
C HIS A 229 -22.17 -14.66 -18.38
N LYS A 230 -21.46 -13.75 -17.71
CA LYS A 230 -21.84 -12.33 -17.72
C LYS A 230 -21.79 -11.72 -19.12
N PHE A 231 -20.73 -11.94 -19.91
CA PHE A 231 -20.65 -11.43 -21.28
C PHE A 231 -21.73 -12.03 -22.19
N SER A 232 -22.12 -13.29 -21.99
CA SER A 232 -23.22 -13.89 -22.76
C SER A 232 -24.56 -13.18 -22.54
N THR A 233 -24.78 -12.56 -21.37
CA THR A 233 -25.99 -11.76 -21.10
C THR A 233 -26.08 -10.50 -21.96
N LEU A 234 -24.92 -9.97 -22.41
CA LEU A 234 -24.85 -8.85 -23.35
C LEU A 234 -25.15 -9.28 -24.80
N LYS A 235 -25.35 -10.58 -25.06
CA LYS A 235 -25.56 -11.17 -26.40
C LYS A 235 -24.43 -10.84 -27.39
N GLN A 236 -23.24 -10.52 -26.87
CA GLN A 236 -22.07 -10.24 -27.69
C GLN A 236 -21.33 -11.54 -28.00
N LYS A 237 -20.94 -11.72 -29.27
CA LYS A 237 -20.02 -12.79 -29.65
C LYS A 237 -18.60 -12.41 -29.22
N LEU A 238 -18.02 -13.20 -28.31
CA LEU A 238 -16.64 -13.05 -27.85
C LEU A 238 -15.66 -13.35 -29.01
N SER A 239 -14.61 -12.53 -29.18
CA SER A 239 -13.64 -12.61 -30.28
C SER A 239 -12.29 -11.99 -29.91
N LEU A 240 -11.19 -12.44 -30.53
CA LEU A 240 -9.85 -11.85 -30.34
C LEU A 240 -9.71 -10.41 -30.85
N ASP A 241 -10.63 -9.94 -31.69
CA ASP A 241 -10.55 -8.63 -32.32
C ASP A 241 -11.13 -7.50 -31.49
N LYS A 242 -11.90 -7.84 -30.45
CA LYS A 242 -12.56 -6.86 -29.62
C LYS A 242 -12.04 -6.98 -28.18
N PRO A 243 -11.66 -5.85 -27.55
CA PRO A 243 -11.42 -5.84 -26.11
C PRO A 243 -12.75 -5.94 -25.36
N TYR A 244 -12.78 -6.74 -24.30
CA TYR A 244 -13.89 -6.86 -23.36
C TYR A 244 -13.41 -6.44 -21.98
N LEU A 245 -14.19 -5.67 -21.23
CA LEU A 245 -13.82 -5.26 -19.86
C LEU A 245 -14.73 -5.92 -18.84
N ALA A 246 -14.12 -6.64 -17.91
CA ALA A 246 -14.76 -7.18 -16.72
C ALA A 246 -14.21 -6.47 -15.49
N ARG A 247 -15.10 -5.98 -14.62
CA ARG A 247 -14.75 -5.36 -13.35
C ARG A 247 -15.10 -6.31 -12.21
N VAL A 248 -14.07 -6.71 -11.47
CA VAL A 248 -14.16 -7.65 -10.35
C VAL A 248 -14.00 -6.84 -9.07
N PHE A 249 -15.09 -6.66 -8.34
CA PHE A 249 -15.04 -6.01 -7.04
C PHE A 249 -14.57 -7.03 -6.00
N ILE A 250 -13.51 -6.69 -5.27
CA ILE A 250 -12.95 -7.54 -4.21
C ILE A 250 -12.99 -6.83 -2.86
N GLY A 251 -13.13 -7.61 -1.80
CA GLY A 251 -13.11 -7.15 -0.42
C GLY A 251 -12.33 -8.09 0.47
N ILE A 252 -11.97 -7.62 1.67
CA ILE A 252 -11.44 -8.48 2.73
C ILE A 252 -12.56 -8.73 3.73
N GLU A 253 -12.87 -10.00 3.94
CA GLU A 253 -13.93 -10.46 4.83
C GLU A 253 -13.34 -11.25 6.01
N PRO A 254 -13.90 -11.19 7.23
CA PRO A 254 -13.52 -12.11 8.30
C PRO A 254 -13.54 -13.58 7.86
N THR A 255 -12.54 -14.34 8.29
CA THR A 255 -12.44 -15.78 8.00
C THR A 255 -13.64 -16.53 8.59
N GLU A 256 -14.05 -16.13 9.80
CA GLU A 256 -15.21 -16.67 10.50
C GLU A 256 -16.48 -15.94 10.09
N SER A 257 -17.48 -16.67 9.59
CA SER A 257 -18.75 -16.08 9.15
C SER A 257 -19.52 -15.41 10.29
N SER A 258 -19.40 -15.92 11.51
CA SER A 258 -20.01 -15.31 12.70
C SER A 258 -19.42 -13.94 13.04
N GLU A 259 -18.15 -13.68 12.70
CA GLU A 259 -17.55 -12.35 12.85
C GLU A 259 -18.10 -11.40 11.78
N PHE A 260 -18.28 -11.87 10.55
CA PHE A 260 -18.93 -11.08 9.50
C PHE A 260 -20.38 -10.74 9.86
N GLU A 261 -21.17 -11.71 10.32
CA GLU A 261 -22.56 -11.49 10.78
C GLU A 261 -22.62 -10.45 11.90
N LYS A 262 -21.68 -10.50 12.86
CA LYS A 262 -21.58 -9.48 13.92
C LYS A 262 -21.31 -8.11 13.32
N LEU A 263 -20.32 -7.96 12.44
CA LEU A 263 -20.03 -6.68 11.81
C LEU A 263 -21.24 -6.16 11.04
N TRP A 264 -21.88 -7.00 10.23
CA TRP A 264 -23.02 -6.63 9.40
C TRP A 264 -24.23 -6.19 10.24
N ASN A 265 -24.60 -6.96 11.26
CA ASN A 265 -25.78 -6.69 12.08
C ASN A 265 -25.54 -5.61 13.16
N SER A 266 -24.28 -5.39 13.56
CA SER A 266 -23.90 -4.47 14.63
C SER A 266 -23.41 -3.13 14.11
N ALA A 267 -23.74 -2.75 12.88
CA ALA A 267 -23.18 -1.55 12.26
C ALA A 267 -23.36 -0.29 13.14
N ALA A 268 -24.54 -0.15 13.75
CA ALA A 268 -24.85 0.95 14.66
C ALA A 268 -24.15 0.88 16.03
N SER A 269 -23.65 -0.29 16.45
CA SER A 269 -23.07 -0.51 17.80
C SER A 269 -21.58 -0.88 17.78
N TYR A 270 -20.97 -1.04 16.60
CA TYR A 270 -19.55 -1.31 16.48
C TYR A 270 -18.74 -0.07 16.88
N THR A 271 -18.43 0.05 18.17
CA THR A 271 -17.60 1.15 18.66
C THR A 271 -16.14 0.89 18.30
N GLN A 272 -15.43 1.94 17.84
CA GLN A 272 -13.98 1.89 17.55
C GLN A 272 -13.11 1.43 18.74
N ARG A 273 -13.70 1.24 19.92
CA ARG A 273 -13.03 0.72 21.12
C ARG A 273 -12.76 -0.78 21.05
N GLU A 274 -13.45 -1.51 20.18
CA GLU A 274 -13.13 -2.92 19.92
C GLU A 274 -11.82 -3.00 19.13
N ARG A 275 -10.73 -3.23 19.86
CA ARG A 275 -9.38 -3.43 19.28
C ARG A 275 -9.22 -4.76 18.53
N HIS A 276 -10.27 -5.57 18.47
CA HIS A 276 -10.23 -6.85 17.79
C HIS A 276 -10.16 -6.64 16.28
N ARG A 277 -9.06 -7.06 15.67
CA ARG A 277 -8.88 -7.09 14.22
C ARG A 277 -8.97 -8.54 13.78
N PRO A 278 -10.12 -8.97 13.25
CA PRO A 278 -10.27 -10.35 12.82
C PRO A 278 -9.30 -10.67 11.69
N ARG A 279 -8.95 -11.96 11.57
CA ARG A 279 -8.21 -12.43 10.41
C ARG A 279 -9.14 -12.41 9.22
N GLY A 280 -8.81 -11.61 8.22
CA GLY A 280 -9.56 -11.50 6.98
C GLY A 280 -9.04 -12.39 5.87
N MET A 281 -9.85 -12.51 4.82
CA MET A 281 -9.53 -13.20 3.57
C MET A 281 -10.09 -12.43 2.38
N LEU A 282 -9.38 -12.49 1.25
CA LEU A 282 -9.88 -11.93 -0.01
C LEU A 282 -11.13 -12.67 -0.47
N GLN A 283 -12.14 -11.91 -0.88
CA GLN A 283 -13.41 -12.41 -1.40
C GLN A 283 -13.80 -11.60 -2.63
N VAL A 284 -14.44 -12.27 -3.59
CA VAL A 284 -15.03 -11.64 -4.77
C VAL A 284 -16.46 -11.19 -4.43
N LEU A 285 -16.67 -9.88 -4.39
CA LEU A 285 -17.94 -9.27 -4.00
C LEU A 285 -18.93 -9.31 -5.17
N SER A 286 -18.53 -8.82 -6.33
CA SER A 286 -19.35 -8.83 -7.54
C SER A 286 -18.49 -8.86 -8.79
N LEU A 287 -19.15 -9.16 -9.91
CA LEU A 287 -18.58 -9.12 -11.25
C LEU A 287 -19.52 -8.33 -12.15
N GLU A 288 -18.98 -7.26 -12.72
CA GLU A 288 -19.66 -6.44 -13.72
C GLU A 288 -18.94 -6.56 -15.06
N VAL A 289 -19.69 -6.48 -16.15
CA VAL A 289 -19.13 -6.44 -17.50
C VAL A 289 -19.55 -5.13 -18.15
N VAL A 290 -18.63 -4.51 -18.87
CA VAL A 290 -18.84 -3.19 -19.46
C VAL A 290 -19.11 -3.35 -20.96
N ASP A 291 -20.26 -2.89 -21.41
CA ASP A 291 -20.71 -2.97 -22.82
C ASP A 291 -20.02 -1.93 -23.72
N GLN A 292 -19.63 -0.78 -23.15
CA GLN A 292 -19.05 0.35 -23.88
C GLN A 292 -17.62 0.69 -23.41
N PRO A 293 -16.74 1.19 -24.29
CA PRO A 293 -15.42 1.65 -23.90
C PRO A 293 -15.48 2.78 -22.85
N THR A 294 -14.94 2.51 -21.66
CA THR A 294 -14.73 3.50 -20.60
C THR A 294 -13.37 4.17 -20.74
N SER A 295 -13.15 5.29 -20.03
CA SER A 295 -11.81 5.88 -19.87
C SER A 295 -10.78 4.83 -19.41
N THR A 296 -11.16 4.01 -18.43
CA THR A 296 -10.34 2.89 -17.94
C THR A 296 -9.99 1.88 -19.04
N MET A 297 -10.95 1.54 -19.90
CA MET A 297 -10.70 0.62 -21.02
C MET A 297 -9.70 1.20 -22.02
N VAL A 298 -9.81 2.51 -22.32
CA VAL A 298 -8.87 3.23 -23.19
C VAL A 298 -7.47 3.24 -22.59
N GLU A 299 -7.34 3.55 -21.30
CA GLU A 299 -6.05 3.57 -20.58
C GLU A 299 -5.35 2.20 -20.58
N ASN A 300 -6.13 1.11 -20.55
CA ASN A 300 -5.60 -0.25 -20.50
C ASN A 300 -5.48 -0.94 -21.87
N MET A 301 -5.78 -0.24 -22.98
CA MET A 301 -5.57 -0.75 -24.33
C MET A 301 -4.14 -1.24 -24.61
N PRO A 302 -3.05 -0.66 -24.05
CA PRO A 302 -1.72 -1.21 -24.23
C PRO A 302 -1.57 -2.64 -23.69
N LYS A 303 -2.21 -2.98 -22.57
CA LYS A 303 -2.18 -4.35 -21.99
C LYS A 303 -2.88 -5.34 -22.92
N PHE A 304 -4.07 -4.98 -23.42
CA PHE A 304 -4.77 -5.78 -24.42
C PHE A 304 -3.93 -5.96 -25.69
N THR A 305 -3.34 -4.87 -26.19
CA THR A 305 -2.50 -4.89 -27.40
C THR A 305 -1.30 -5.81 -27.22
N ASN A 306 -0.63 -5.77 -26.06
CA ASN A 306 0.49 -6.64 -25.74
C ASN A 306 0.06 -8.11 -25.65
N ALA A 307 -1.06 -8.41 -24.97
CA ALA A 307 -1.59 -9.77 -24.90
C ALA A 307 -1.95 -10.31 -26.29
N LYS A 308 -2.63 -9.49 -27.11
CA LYS A 308 -2.97 -9.83 -28.51
C LYS A 308 -1.72 -10.04 -29.36
N PHE A 309 -0.71 -9.20 -29.20
CA PHE A 309 0.58 -9.35 -29.90
C PHE A 309 1.26 -10.68 -29.56
N LEU A 310 1.31 -11.05 -28.27
CA LEU A 310 1.88 -12.32 -27.83
C LEU A 310 1.12 -13.51 -28.42
N ILE A 311 -0.22 -13.48 -28.38
CA ILE A 311 -1.09 -14.52 -28.95
C ILE A 311 -0.89 -14.64 -30.46
N ASN A 312 -0.83 -13.52 -31.19
CA ASN A 312 -0.59 -13.54 -32.64
C ASN A 312 0.82 -14.05 -32.99
N THR A 313 1.81 -13.80 -32.13
CA THR A 313 3.20 -14.21 -32.36
C THR A 313 3.40 -15.69 -32.09
N LEU A 314 2.80 -16.22 -31.02
CA LEU A 314 2.89 -17.64 -30.64
C LEU A 314 1.89 -18.52 -31.40
N GLY A 315 0.95 -17.91 -32.12
CA GLY A 315 -0.22 -18.56 -32.68
C GLY A 315 -1.37 -18.55 -31.67
N PRO A 316 -2.63 -18.41 -32.11
CA PRO A 316 -3.77 -18.30 -31.21
C PRO A 316 -3.95 -19.53 -30.31
N GLY A 317 -3.41 -20.68 -30.72
CA GLY A 317 -3.60 -21.95 -30.04
C GLY A 317 -5.09 -22.20 -29.83
N ASN A 318 -5.49 -22.38 -28.58
CA ASN A 318 -6.88 -22.59 -28.18
C ASN A 318 -7.53 -21.31 -27.62
N VAL A 319 -6.94 -20.12 -27.80
CA VAL A 319 -7.48 -18.86 -27.26
C VAL A 319 -8.53 -18.28 -28.23
N LEU A 320 -9.73 -18.03 -27.73
CA LEU A 320 -10.89 -17.55 -28.52
C LEU A 320 -11.19 -16.06 -28.30
N ALA A 321 -10.86 -15.52 -27.13
CA ALA A 321 -11.06 -14.10 -26.79
C ALA A 321 -10.09 -13.66 -25.70
N ILE A 322 -9.93 -12.34 -25.52
CA ILE A 322 -9.13 -11.74 -24.44
C ILE A 322 -10.01 -10.73 -23.70
N ALA A 323 -10.17 -10.92 -22.40
CA ALA A 323 -10.79 -9.93 -21.53
C ALA A 323 -9.73 -9.10 -20.81
N LEU A 324 -9.91 -7.79 -20.77
CA LEU A 324 -9.32 -6.91 -19.77
C LEU A 324 -10.09 -7.12 -18.47
N VAL A 325 -9.36 -7.30 -17.37
CA VAL A 325 -9.97 -7.53 -16.06
C VAL A 325 -9.47 -6.47 -15.09
N GLU A 326 -10.40 -5.70 -14.54
CA GLU A 326 -10.14 -4.64 -13.57
C GLU A 326 -10.55 -5.13 -12.17
N PHE A 327 -9.56 -5.34 -11.30
CA PHE A 327 -9.75 -5.68 -9.91
C PHE A 327 -9.90 -4.41 -9.10
N VAL A 328 -11.14 -4.13 -8.69
CA VAL A 328 -11.48 -2.95 -7.91
C VAL A 328 -11.56 -3.32 -6.45
N ARG A 329 -10.76 -2.64 -5.64
CA ARG A 329 -10.84 -2.66 -4.18
C ARG A 329 -11.11 -1.25 -3.70
N CYS A 330 -12.20 -1.08 -2.97
CA CYS A 330 -12.44 0.14 -2.21
C CYS A 330 -12.39 -0.17 -0.72
N SER A 331 -11.66 0.66 0.01
CA SER A 331 -11.70 0.75 1.47
C SER A 331 -12.35 2.07 1.87
N ALA A 332 -12.64 2.23 3.16
CA ALA A 332 -13.18 3.48 3.68
C ALA A 332 -12.31 4.72 3.42
N LEU A 333 -11.04 4.54 3.05
CA LEU A 333 -10.06 5.60 2.89
C LEU A 333 -9.55 5.73 1.46
N GLU A 334 -9.59 4.65 0.67
CA GLU A 334 -8.89 4.56 -0.60
C GLU A 334 -9.64 3.64 -1.58
N GLY A 335 -9.81 4.09 -2.82
CA GLY A 335 -10.21 3.27 -3.96
C GLY A 335 -9.00 2.97 -4.83
N TYR A 336 -8.85 1.71 -5.26
CA TYR A 336 -7.80 1.31 -6.18
C TYR A 336 -8.30 0.25 -7.16
N ALA A 337 -7.88 0.38 -8.41
CA ALA A 337 -8.14 -0.57 -9.48
C ALA A 337 -6.81 -1.07 -10.07
N ASN A 338 -6.64 -2.40 -10.12
CA ASN A 338 -5.55 -3.02 -10.87
C ASN A 338 -6.10 -3.69 -12.13
N CYS A 339 -5.43 -3.53 -13.26
CA CYS A 339 -5.87 -4.11 -14.52
C CYS A 339 -4.94 -5.23 -14.99
N GLY A 340 -5.52 -6.35 -15.44
CA GLY A 340 -4.84 -7.46 -16.08
C GLY A 340 -5.53 -7.88 -17.38
N THR A 341 -5.06 -8.96 -18.00
CA THR A 341 -5.72 -9.60 -19.14
C THR A 341 -5.89 -11.08 -18.87
N ILE A 342 -7.06 -11.63 -19.20
CA ILE A 342 -7.33 -13.07 -19.15
C ILE A 342 -7.65 -13.57 -20.57
N PRO A 343 -6.88 -14.53 -21.11
CA PRO A 343 -7.24 -15.22 -22.34
C PRO A 343 -8.32 -16.27 -22.05
N PHE A 344 -9.42 -16.24 -22.79
CA PHE A 344 -10.43 -17.30 -22.75
C PHE A 344 -10.08 -18.41 -23.74
N THR A 345 -9.91 -19.62 -23.23
CA THR A 345 -9.56 -20.79 -24.04
C THR A 345 -10.80 -21.61 -24.41
N GLU A 346 -10.70 -22.41 -25.47
CA GLU A 346 -11.75 -23.33 -25.94
C GLU A 346 -12.24 -24.26 -24.81
N GLU A 347 -11.34 -24.73 -23.95
CA GLU A 347 -11.68 -25.58 -22.80
C GLU A 347 -12.67 -24.88 -21.84
N VAL A 348 -12.51 -23.57 -21.59
CA VAL A 348 -13.43 -22.82 -20.72
C VAL A 348 -14.80 -22.66 -21.38
N PHE A 349 -14.84 -22.47 -22.71
CA PHE A 349 -16.10 -22.40 -23.45
C PHE A 349 -16.81 -23.76 -23.50
N GLU A 350 -16.05 -24.85 -23.64
CA GLU A 350 -16.59 -26.20 -23.55
C GLU A 350 -17.17 -26.44 -22.15
N MET A 351 -16.44 -26.10 -21.08
CA MET A 351 -16.96 -26.16 -19.71
C MET A 351 -18.25 -25.34 -19.56
N ALA A 352 -18.29 -24.09 -20.04
CA ALA A 352 -19.47 -23.23 -19.94
C ALA A 352 -20.69 -23.74 -20.71
N SER A 353 -20.49 -24.59 -21.72
CA SER A 353 -21.58 -25.15 -22.55
C SER A 353 -22.01 -26.56 -22.14
N THR A 354 -21.16 -27.30 -21.43
CA THR A 354 -21.42 -28.70 -21.03
C THR A 354 -21.82 -28.86 -19.57
N LEU A 355 -21.44 -27.92 -18.70
CA LEU A 355 -21.75 -27.97 -17.27
C LEU A 355 -23.09 -27.28 -17.00
N ASP A 356 -24.11 -28.07 -16.64
CA ASP A 356 -25.42 -27.53 -16.25
C ASP A 356 -25.46 -26.97 -14.82
N SER A 357 -24.62 -27.51 -13.94
CA SER A 357 -24.62 -27.17 -12.52
C SER A 357 -23.24 -27.25 -11.88
N LEU A 358 -23.08 -26.53 -10.77
CA LEU A 358 -21.88 -26.48 -9.94
C LEU A 358 -22.23 -26.85 -8.50
N VAL A 359 -21.45 -27.71 -7.87
CA VAL A 359 -21.62 -28.04 -6.45
C VAL A 359 -20.83 -27.05 -5.61
N VAL A 360 -21.52 -26.07 -5.05
CA VAL A 360 -20.95 -25.07 -4.14
C VAL A 360 -20.69 -25.71 -2.78
N PRO A 361 -19.46 -25.68 -2.25
CA PRO A 361 -19.17 -26.28 -0.95
C PRO A 361 -19.96 -25.60 0.19
N ALA A 362 -20.49 -26.41 1.10
CA ALA A 362 -21.18 -25.92 2.30
C ALA A 362 -20.22 -25.92 3.49
N ILE A 363 -20.36 -24.94 4.41
CA ILE A 363 -19.55 -24.88 5.64
C ILE A 363 -19.93 -25.97 6.63
N SER A 364 -21.20 -26.39 6.63
CA SER A 364 -21.64 -27.49 7.48
C SER A 364 -20.87 -28.75 7.09
N GLY A 365 -20.04 -29.28 8.02
CA GLY A 365 -19.14 -30.41 7.83
C GLY A 365 -19.78 -31.75 7.39
N ASN A 366 -21.07 -31.75 7.07
CA ASN A 366 -21.81 -32.88 6.48
C ASN A 366 -21.47 -33.09 4.99
N GLY A 367 -20.69 -32.18 4.38
CA GLY A 367 -19.81 -32.51 3.25
C GLY A 367 -20.44 -32.65 1.86
N ARG A 368 -21.74 -32.40 1.66
CA ARG A 368 -22.39 -32.60 0.35
C ARG A 368 -22.49 -31.37 -0.56
N GLY A 369 -22.14 -30.18 -0.07
CA GLY A 369 -22.32 -28.94 -0.84
C GLY A 369 -23.77 -28.70 -1.27
N VAL A 370 -23.98 -27.67 -2.08
CA VAL A 370 -25.27 -27.30 -2.67
C VAL A 370 -25.09 -27.26 -4.18
N SER A 371 -25.85 -28.10 -4.91
CA SER A 371 -25.87 -28.03 -6.38
C SER A 371 -26.65 -26.79 -6.81
N LYS A 372 -25.99 -25.89 -7.54
CA LYS A 372 -26.58 -24.67 -8.10
C LYS A 372 -26.46 -24.70 -9.63
N PRO A 373 -27.42 -24.14 -10.38
CA PRO A 373 -27.27 -23.97 -11.82
C PRO A 373 -26.00 -23.19 -12.15
N LEU A 374 -25.32 -23.56 -13.24
CA LEU A 374 -24.11 -22.85 -13.66
C LEU A 374 -24.47 -21.43 -14.09
N THR A 375 -24.12 -20.47 -13.23
CA THR A 375 -24.37 -19.05 -13.42
C THR A 375 -23.13 -18.29 -12.94
N ALA A 376 -23.00 -17.03 -13.37
CA ALA A 376 -21.92 -16.19 -12.87
C ALA A 376 -21.91 -16.11 -11.34
N ASP A 377 -23.08 -15.97 -10.72
CA ASP A 377 -23.21 -15.87 -9.28
C ASP A 377 -22.82 -17.18 -8.57
N ALA A 378 -23.24 -18.34 -9.08
CA ALA A 378 -22.82 -19.63 -8.54
C ALA A 378 -21.29 -19.83 -8.63
N CYS A 379 -20.65 -19.38 -9.72
CA CYS A 379 -19.19 -19.41 -9.84
C CYS A 379 -18.50 -18.51 -8.81
N LEU A 380 -18.99 -17.29 -8.59
CA LEU A 380 -18.42 -16.37 -7.59
C LEU A 380 -18.56 -16.92 -6.16
N GLU A 381 -19.72 -17.51 -5.84
CA GLU A 381 -19.92 -18.16 -4.54
C GLU A 381 -19.03 -19.38 -4.37
N PHE A 382 -18.86 -20.20 -5.41
CA PHE A 382 -17.93 -21.33 -5.39
C PHE A 382 -16.48 -20.90 -5.12
N ILE A 383 -16.02 -19.84 -5.77
CA ILE A 383 -14.68 -19.24 -5.54
C ILE A 383 -14.55 -18.84 -4.07
N ASN A 384 -15.51 -18.07 -3.56
CA ASN A 384 -15.49 -17.55 -2.20
C ASN A 384 -15.52 -18.67 -1.15
N MET A 385 -16.35 -19.69 -1.37
CA MET A 385 -16.42 -20.88 -0.54
C MET A 385 -15.11 -21.68 -0.58
N SER A 386 -14.48 -21.79 -1.74
CA SER A 386 -13.17 -22.45 -1.89
C SER A 386 -12.08 -21.73 -1.12
N ILE A 387 -12.05 -20.39 -1.15
CA ILE A 387 -11.11 -19.58 -0.37
C ILE A 387 -11.36 -19.74 1.13
N ARG A 388 -12.63 -19.76 1.56
CA ARG A 388 -12.98 -19.90 2.97
C ARG A 388 -12.55 -21.26 3.53
N MET A 389 -12.77 -22.34 2.79
CA MET A 389 -12.37 -23.69 3.20
C MET A 389 -10.85 -23.92 3.20
N ASP A 390 -10.06 -23.02 2.62
CA ASP A 390 -8.59 -23.12 2.61
C ASP A 390 -7.97 -22.77 3.97
N ASN A 391 -8.23 -23.61 4.98
CA ASN A 391 -7.78 -23.41 6.37
C ASN A 391 -6.25 -23.37 6.50
N GLU A 392 -5.55 -24.06 5.61
CA GLU A 392 -4.09 -24.07 5.53
C GLU A 392 -3.52 -22.84 4.82
N ASN A 393 -4.37 -21.95 4.29
CA ASN A 393 -3.99 -20.73 3.57
C ASN A 393 -3.03 -21.04 2.40
N ARG A 394 -3.28 -22.14 1.66
CA ARG A 394 -2.51 -22.56 0.48
C ARG A 394 -2.56 -21.50 -0.62
N TYR A 395 -3.70 -20.85 -0.81
CA TYR A 395 -3.85 -19.74 -1.76
C TYR A 395 -3.17 -18.45 -1.29
N ARG A 396 -2.78 -18.37 0.00
CA ARG A 396 -2.17 -17.19 0.63
C ARG A 396 -3.04 -15.93 0.48
N LEU A 397 -4.36 -16.09 0.58
CA LEU A 397 -5.35 -15.04 0.42
C LEU A 397 -5.85 -14.44 1.75
N ARG A 398 -5.23 -14.81 2.87
CA ARG A 398 -5.58 -14.30 4.22
C ARG A 398 -4.62 -13.20 4.69
N LYS A 399 -5.15 -12.18 5.36
CA LYS A 399 -4.40 -11.10 6.06
C LYS A 399 -5.12 -10.68 7.34
N GLU A 400 -4.46 -9.97 8.24
CA GLU A 400 -5.16 -9.26 9.32
C GLU A 400 -6.01 -8.13 8.71
N MET A 401 -7.26 -7.97 9.16
CA MET A 401 -8.11 -6.88 8.69
C MET A 401 -7.66 -5.55 9.27
N ASP A 402 -7.59 -4.52 8.44
CA ASP A 402 -7.45 -3.16 8.91
C ASP A 402 -8.82 -2.51 9.19
N LEU A 403 -8.81 -1.38 9.92
CA LEU A 403 -10.05 -0.69 10.28
C LEU A 403 -10.80 -0.16 9.06
N SER A 404 -10.12 0.11 7.95
CA SER A 404 -10.76 0.63 6.73
C SER A 404 -11.56 -0.44 6.00
N GLU A 405 -11.12 -1.71 6.08
CA GLU A 405 -11.83 -2.87 5.57
C GLU A 405 -13.07 -3.18 6.41
N ILE A 406 -12.94 -3.16 7.74
CA ILE A 406 -14.06 -3.31 8.66
C ILE A 406 -15.11 -2.22 8.40
N HIS A 407 -14.68 -0.96 8.29
CA HIS A 407 -15.59 0.15 8.06
C HIS A 407 -16.34 0.04 6.72
N MET A 408 -15.72 -0.52 5.68
CA MET A 408 -16.41 -0.73 4.40
C MET A 408 -17.56 -1.74 4.53
N ILE A 409 -17.41 -2.79 5.34
CA ILE A 409 -18.49 -3.74 5.64
C ILE A 409 -19.62 -3.04 6.41
N LEU A 410 -19.27 -2.25 7.44
CA LEU A 410 -20.24 -1.49 8.23
C LEU A 410 -21.04 -0.51 7.36
N GLN A 411 -20.35 0.27 6.52
CA GLN A 411 -20.99 1.21 5.59
C GLN A 411 -21.90 0.52 4.56
N ALA A 412 -21.52 -0.68 4.10
CA ALA A 412 -22.39 -1.46 3.22
C ALA A 412 -23.67 -1.92 3.92
N ALA A 413 -23.58 -2.26 5.21
CA ALA A 413 -24.68 -2.71 6.05
C ALA A 413 -25.63 -1.58 6.49
N GLU A 414 -25.13 -0.37 6.81
CA GLU A 414 -25.93 0.75 7.33
C GLU A 414 -26.96 1.31 6.33
N MET A 415 -26.89 0.93 5.05
CA MET A 415 -27.74 1.47 3.98
C MET A 415 -27.77 3.01 3.92
N SER A 416 -26.77 3.67 4.48
CA SER A 416 -26.70 5.12 4.52
C SER A 416 -26.30 5.66 3.14
N ASP A 417 -27.15 6.51 2.57
CA ASP A 417 -26.89 7.26 1.33
C ASP A 417 -25.83 8.37 1.51
N THR A 418 -25.04 8.32 2.58
CA THR A 418 -23.92 9.25 2.74
C THR A 418 -23.00 9.08 1.54
N ILE A 419 -22.89 10.16 0.75
CA ILE A 419 -22.11 10.20 -0.48
C ILE A 419 -20.64 10.18 -0.06
N SER A 420 -19.97 9.07 -0.33
CA SER A 420 -18.51 9.02 -0.28
C SER A 420 -17.98 9.69 -1.54
N GLU A 421 -17.00 10.59 -1.41
CA GLU A 421 -16.31 11.20 -2.54
C GLU A 421 -15.31 10.24 -3.22
N LEU A 422 -15.10 9.05 -2.65
CA LEU A 422 -14.17 8.06 -3.19
C LEU A 422 -14.75 7.39 -4.45
N GLU A 423 -13.93 7.34 -5.49
CA GLU A 423 -14.19 6.56 -6.69
C GLU A 423 -14.43 5.08 -6.32
N TYR A 424 -15.53 4.49 -6.83
CA TYR A 424 -15.98 3.12 -6.57
C TYR A 424 -16.59 2.82 -5.20
N ALA A 425 -16.71 3.78 -4.28
CA ALA A 425 -17.23 3.49 -2.94
C ALA A 425 -18.68 2.99 -2.98
N GLU A 426 -19.54 3.63 -3.76
CA GLU A 426 -20.95 3.22 -3.87
C GLU A 426 -21.11 1.85 -4.53
N GLU A 427 -20.39 1.62 -5.62
CA GLU A 427 -20.37 0.35 -6.34
C GLU A 427 -19.84 -0.77 -5.45
N THR A 428 -18.83 -0.50 -4.61
CA THR A 428 -18.30 -1.47 -3.66
C THR A 428 -19.31 -1.79 -2.55
N ARG A 429 -20.03 -0.79 -2.03
CA ARG A 429 -21.13 -1.03 -1.06
C ARG A 429 -22.23 -1.89 -1.67
N LYS A 430 -22.63 -1.59 -2.92
CA LYS A 430 -23.59 -2.38 -3.68
C LYS A 430 -23.08 -3.80 -3.93
N ALA A 431 -21.78 -3.97 -4.23
CA ALA A 431 -21.14 -5.27 -4.41
C ALA A 431 -21.20 -6.12 -3.13
N TRP A 432 -20.93 -5.52 -1.96
CA TRP A 432 -21.09 -6.19 -0.66
C TRP A 432 -22.53 -6.67 -0.43
N ARG A 433 -23.52 -5.80 -0.64
CA ARG A 433 -24.95 -6.18 -0.48
C ARG A 433 -25.33 -7.31 -1.45
N THR A 434 -24.85 -7.24 -2.69
CA THR A 434 -25.08 -8.27 -3.72
C THR A 434 -24.48 -9.61 -3.28
N LYS A 435 -23.26 -9.61 -2.74
CA LYS A 435 -22.63 -10.81 -2.16
C LYS A 435 -23.46 -11.41 -1.02
N VAL A 436 -23.91 -10.59 -0.07
CA VAL A 436 -24.71 -11.06 1.07
C VAL A 436 -26.04 -11.65 0.60
N LYS A 437 -26.70 -11.06 -0.40
CA LYS A 437 -27.91 -11.60 -1.02
C LYS A 437 -27.64 -12.92 -1.75
N ARG A 438 -26.49 -13.05 -2.42
CA ARG A 438 -26.11 -14.20 -3.25
C ARG A 438 -25.81 -15.47 -2.43
N GLU A 439 -25.02 -15.36 -1.36
CA GLU A 439 -24.38 -16.54 -0.75
C GLU A 439 -25.22 -17.16 0.37
N ASP A 440 -25.34 -18.49 0.37
CA ASP A 440 -26.22 -19.21 1.31
C ASP A 440 -25.74 -19.15 2.75
N ILE A 441 -24.44 -18.94 2.94
CA ILE A 441 -23.79 -18.76 4.24
C ILE A 441 -24.38 -17.59 5.05
N TYR A 442 -24.99 -16.60 4.39
CA TYR A 442 -25.60 -15.44 5.04
C TYR A 442 -27.13 -15.49 5.08
N SER A 443 -27.72 -16.69 4.94
CA SER A 443 -29.18 -16.88 5.04
C SER A 443 -29.77 -16.25 6.30
N THR A 444 -29.11 -16.38 7.45
CA THR A 444 -29.44 -15.74 8.73
C THR A 444 -29.58 -14.21 8.64
N ILE A 445 -28.64 -13.55 7.94
CA ILE A 445 -28.67 -12.10 7.71
C ILE A 445 -29.85 -11.72 6.81
N ARG A 446 -30.10 -12.50 5.74
CA ARG A 446 -31.21 -12.27 4.81
C ARG A 446 -32.56 -12.37 5.51
N ASP A 447 -32.73 -13.39 6.37
CA ASP A 447 -33.99 -13.62 7.10
C ASP A 447 -34.26 -12.53 8.16
N ALA A 448 -33.20 -11.95 8.74
CA ALA A 448 -33.29 -10.88 9.74
C ALA A 448 -33.55 -9.50 9.13
N THR A 449 -33.26 -9.31 7.85
CA THR A 449 -33.45 -8.03 7.16
C THR A 449 -34.82 -8.04 6.48
N PRO A 450 -35.85 -7.34 7.00
CA PRO A 450 -37.18 -7.32 6.39
C PRO A 450 -37.05 -6.96 4.91
N SER A 451 -37.76 -7.69 4.04
CA SER A 451 -37.63 -7.63 2.58
C SER A 451 -37.50 -6.20 2.08
N LEU A 452 -36.26 -5.80 1.83
CA LEU A 452 -35.89 -4.61 1.08
C LEU A 452 -36.18 -4.92 -0.38
N GLU A 453 -37.46 -4.91 -0.73
CA GLU A 453 -37.86 -4.87 -2.14
C GLU A 453 -37.42 -3.52 -2.71
N ASP A 454 -36.70 -3.61 -3.84
CA ASP A 454 -36.19 -2.49 -4.65
C ASP A 454 -37.33 -1.62 -5.22
#